data_AF-A0A9E2V0P0-F1
#
_entry.id   AF-A0A9E2V0P0-F1
#
_cell.length_a   1.000
_cell.length_b   1.000
_cell.length_c   1.000
_cell.angle_alpha   90.00
_cell.angle_beta   90.00
_cell.angle_gamma   90.00
#
_symmetry.space_group_name_H-M   'P 1'
#
loop_
_entity.id
_entity.type
_entity.pdbx_description
1 polymer ?
#
loop_
_entity_poly.entity_id
_entity_poly.type
_entity_poly.pdbx_seq_one_letter_code
_entity_poly.pdbx_strand_id
1 'polypeptide(L)'
;MKNKCNIFEDEDAIIPSWWSDLLSCPKCGVELNIALQAEELQGHCLSCGCHWERKKHIISWIDTNKNIDVFRWRDFWGKLLNQLNPLSCRLSPLRLLTDWNVNQYYKRTLFDSNLADRWNRHYFEGLNLNPGDFILDHGCGRGRNVALTAQLGYRVIGQDISPHPWWKMLKQNLFQVVPPPYNKFPWRNSSFSLVLNVQVIHYLSENKLISHAQEVFRILKPGGYWILLEANQMGCGISLTQRLIGKLYSLETIKKIALESGFIEIDTSYEGFYSPIFPRFINFIRKQCLSRCFDIADFGTWIESITPAERRAYWLLRLRKPDGEMYE
;
A
#
# COMPACT_ATOMS: atom_id res chain seq x y z
N MET A 1 -12.04 -27.32 28.70
CA MET A 1 -12.01 -26.27 29.75
C MET A 1 -11.46 -24.99 29.13
N LYS A 2 -12.03 -23.85 29.54
CA LYS A 2 -12.07 -22.55 28.85
C LYS A 2 -10.71 -22.05 28.30
N ASN A 3 -10.68 -21.79 26.99
CA ASN A 3 -9.71 -20.91 26.34
C ASN A 3 -9.83 -19.51 26.96
N LYS A 4 -8.82 -19.08 27.72
CA LYS A 4 -8.69 -17.68 28.10
C LYS A 4 -8.34 -16.89 26.84
N CYS A 5 -9.31 -16.12 26.40
CA CYS A 5 -9.13 -15.00 25.50
C CYS A 5 -8.25 -13.98 26.25
N ASN A 6 -6.96 -13.95 25.96
CA ASN A 6 -6.11 -12.83 26.39
C ASN A 6 -6.50 -11.63 25.52
N ILE A 7 -7.46 -10.87 26.04
CA ILE A 7 -7.61 -9.46 25.71
C ILE A 7 -6.29 -8.83 26.16
N PHE A 8 -5.49 -8.32 25.22
CA PHE A 8 -4.36 -7.47 25.56
C PHE A 8 -4.93 -6.18 26.16
N GLU A 9 -5.06 -6.17 27.50
CA GLU A 9 -5.16 -4.97 28.30
C GLU A 9 -3.84 -4.18 28.19
N ASP A 10 -3.97 -2.86 28.28
CA ASP A 10 -2.93 -1.86 28.08
C ASP A 10 -1.63 -2.15 28.85
N GLU A 11 -0.55 -2.36 28.11
CA GLU A 11 0.79 -1.97 28.53
C GLU A 11 1.34 -1.05 27.44
N ASP A 12 1.88 0.09 27.86
CA ASP A 12 2.47 1.15 27.06
C ASP A 12 3.36 0.58 25.96
N ALA A 13 2.80 0.42 24.75
CA ALA A 13 3.56 -0.04 23.61
C ALA A 13 4.62 1.02 23.31
N ILE A 14 5.86 0.78 23.75
CA ILE A 14 7.03 1.61 23.46
C ILE A 14 7.01 1.89 21.97
N ILE A 15 6.71 3.14 21.61
CA ILE A 15 6.58 3.53 20.22
C ILE A 15 7.98 3.35 19.61
N PRO A 16 8.15 2.47 18.60
CA PRO A 16 9.47 2.11 18.15
C PRO A 16 10.22 3.35 17.68
N SER A 17 11.45 3.57 18.13
CA SER A 17 12.22 4.78 17.80
C SER A 17 13.06 4.67 16.53
N TRP A 18 13.18 3.46 15.97
CA TRP A 18 14.10 3.14 14.88
C TRP A 18 13.88 3.94 13.58
N TRP A 19 12.76 4.65 13.44
CA TRP A 19 12.42 5.45 12.26
C TRP A 19 12.77 6.93 12.40
N SER A 20 13.07 7.44 13.60
CA SER A 20 13.31 8.90 13.80
C SER A 20 14.40 9.41 12.88
N ASP A 21 15.43 8.58 12.70
CA ASP A 21 16.63 8.92 11.95
C ASP A 21 16.43 8.71 10.44
N LEU A 22 15.26 8.23 10.01
CA LEU A 22 14.93 8.06 8.59
C LEU A 22 14.16 9.27 8.04
N LEU A 23 13.69 10.18 8.88
CA LEU A 23 12.79 11.25 8.46
C LEU A 23 13.52 12.40 7.76
N SER A 24 12.83 12.95 6.76
CA SER A 24 13.17 14.22 6.12
C SER A 24 11.91 15.06 5.89
N CYS A 25 12.06 16.35 5.64
CA CYS A 25 10.96 17.25 5.35
C CYS A 25 10.41 17.01 3.92
N PRO A 26 9.10 16.82 3.72
CA PRO A 26 8.52 16.60 2.39
C PRO A 26 8.49 17.86 1.51
N LYS A 27 8.82 19.04 2.08
CA LYS A 27 8.88 20.31 1.36
C LYS A 27 10.30 20.68 0.94
N CYS A 28 11.27 20.66 1.85
CA CYS A 28 12.65 21.06 1.56
C CYS A 28 13.67 19.91 1.57
N GLY A 29 13.28 18.72 2.03
CA GLY A 29 14.17 17.55 2.11
C GLY A 29 15.20 17.57 3.24
N VAL A 30 15.21 18.60 4.10
CA VAL A 30 16.08 18.65 5.28
C VAL A 30 15.75 17.49 6.21
N GLU A 31 16.79 16.83 6.69
CA GLU A 31 16.68 15.73 7.66
C GLU A 31 16.07 16.24 8.96
N LEU A 32 15.16 15.45 9.53
CA LEU A 32 14.56 15.75 10.82
C LEU A 32 15.01 14.73 11.85
N ASN A 33 15.28 15.20 13.06
CA ASN A 33 15.42 14.39 14.26
C ASN A 33 14.29 14.78 15.20
N ILE A 34 13.29 13.89 15.32
CA ILE A 34 12.16 14.11 16.23
C ILE A 34 12.48 13.39 17.54
N ALA A 35 12.63 14.14 18.64
CA ALA A 35 12.80 13.56 19.96
C ALA A 35 11.50 12.86 20.42
N LEU A 36 11.58 11.58 20.79
CA LEU A 36 10.42 10.70 20.96
C LEU A 36 9.93 10.55 22.41
N GLN A 37 9.96 11.63 23.20
CA GLN A 37 9.67 11.54 24.64
C GLN A 37 8.17 11.59 24.99
N ALA A 38 7.28 12.02 24.09
CA ALA A 38 5.83 12.06 24.34
C ALA A 38 5.00 11.40 23.22
N GLU A 39 3.81 10.94 23.56
CA GLU A 39 2.87 10.27 22.64
C GLU A 39 2.26 11.22 21.61
N GLU A 40 2.07 12.48 21.99
CA GLU A 40 1.58 13.54 21.12
C GLU A 40 2.61 14.65 21.05
N LEU A 41 3.06 14.95 19.83
CA LEU A 41 3.99 16.04 19.55
C LEU A 41 3.51 16.81 18.34
N GLN A 42 3.78 18.09 18.32
CA GLN A 42 3.67 18.92 17.12
C GLN A 42 4.96 19.66 16.93
N GLY A 43 5.30 19.93 15.67
CA GLY A 43 6.50 20.65 15.34
C GLY A 43 6.45 21.20 13.93
N HIS A 44 7.54 21.87 13.56
CA HIS A 44 7.72 22.39 12.22
C HIS A 44 9.18 22.20 11.79
N CYS A 45 9.38 22.10 10.48
CA CYS A 45 10.70 22.09 9.89
C CYS A 45 11.34 23.46 10.06
N LEU A 46 12.50 23.54 10.72
CA LEU A 46 13.22 24.78 10.97
C LEU A 46 13.70 25.49 9.69
N SER A 47 13.85 24.75 8.58
CA SER A 47 14.31 25.30 7.31
C SER A 47 13.18 25.95 6.49
N CYS A 48 11.98 25.37 6.45
CA CYS A 48 10.93 25.81 5.54
C CYS A 48 9.56 26.04 6.20
N GLY A 49 9.47 25.91 7.52
CA GLY A 49 8.26 26.06 8.32
C GLY A 49 7.17 25.01 8.06
N CYS A 50 7.49 23.88 7.42
CA CYS A 50 6.51 22.82 7.16
C CYS A 50 6.09 22.16 8.48
N HIS A 51 4.79 22.15 8.78
CA HIS A 51 4.26 21.65 10.04
C HIS A 51 4.02 20.15 9.99
N TRP A 52 4.15 19.51 11.14
CA TRP A 52 3.80 18.11 11.34
C TRP A 52 3.21 17.92 12.74
N GLU A 53 2.35 16.91 12.86
CA GLU A 53 1.86 16.40 14.13
C GLU A 53 2.16 14.91 14.23
N ARG A 54 2.37 14.42 15.43
CA ARG A 54 2.47 13.01 15.76
C ARG A 54 1.43 12.70 16.82
N LYS A 55 0.68 11.63 16.59
CA LYS A 55 -0.23 11.04 17.56
C LYS A 55 0.07 9.55 17.63
N LYS A 56 0.64 9.10 18.75
CA LYS A 56 1.11 7.72 18.96
C LYS A 56 2.12 7.32 17.87
N HIS A 57 1.79 6.28 17.10
CA HIS A 57 2.59 5.72 16.02
C HIS A 57 2.23 6.30 14.63
N ILE A 58 1.51 7.43 14.58
CA ILE A 58 1.11 8.09 13.33
C ILE A 58 1.72 9.49 13.27
N ILE A 59 2.40 9.80 12.17
CA ILE A 59 2.93 11.14 11.87
C ILE A 59 2.15 11.73 10.70
N SER A 60 1.61 12.93 10.86
CA SER A 60 0.86 13.63 9.82
C SER A 60 1.55 14.93 9.45
N TRP A 61 1.82 15.11 8.16
CA TRP A 61 2.32 16.36 7.61
C TRP A 61 1.16 17.28 7.28
N ILE A 62 1.26 18.55 7.69
CA ILE A 62 0.18 19.53 7.59
C ILE A 62 0.56 20.57 6.54
N ASP A 63 -0.22 20.63 5.47
CA ASP A 63 -0.14 21.74 4.53
C ASP A 63 -0.89 22.96 5.07
N THR A 64 -0.14 23.93 5.61
CA THR A 64 -0.69 25.18 6.15
C THR A 64 -1.25 26.12 5.08
N ASN A 65 -1.01 25.84 3.78
CA ASN A 65 -1.49 26.68 2.68
C ASN A 65 -2.89 26.31 2.18
N LYS A 66 -3.66 25.46 2.90
CA LYS A 66 -5.02 25.11 2.49
C LYS A 66 -6.09 25.22 3.59
N ASN A 67 -7.09 26.04 3.25
CA ASN A 67 -8.49 25.63 3.35
C ASN A 67 -8.67 24.28 2.66
N ILE A 68 -8.73 23.21 3.44
CA ILE A 68 -9.02 21.87 2.94
C ILE A 68 -10.53 21.74 2.82
N ASP A 69 -11.07 22.20 1.69
CA ASP A 69 -12.37 21.75 1.23
C ASP A 69 -12.15 20.49 0.36
N VAL A 70 -11.78 19.38 1.01
CA VAL A 70 -11.80 18.05 0.36
C VAL A 70 -13.21 17.52 0.49
N PHE A 71 -14.16 18.13 -0.21
CA PHE A 71 -15.40 17.48 -0.65
C PHE A 71 -16.20 18.48 -1.50
N ARG A 72 -15.94 18.52 -2.81
CA ARG A 72 -16.89 19.14 -3.74
C ARG A 72 -17.60 18.09 -4.58
N TRP A 73 -18.84 17.89 -4.16
CA TRP A 73 -19.99 17.37 -4.87
C TRP A 73 -19.82 17.29 -6.39
N ARG A 74 -19.74 16.06 -6.89
CA ARG A 74 -20.46 15.68 -8.09
C ARG A 74 -21.13 14.34 -7.88
N ASP A 75 -22.36 14.31 -8.39
CA ASP A 75 -23.18 13.15 -8.71
C ASP A 75 -24.22 12.70 -7.66
N PHE A 76 -25.22 13.55 -7.45
CA PHE A 76 -26.49 13.16 -6.81
C PHE A 76 -27.09 11.89 -7.46
N TRP A 77 -27.04 11.80 -8.80
CA TRP A 77 -27.51 10.63 -9.56
C TRP A 77 -26.58 9.43 -9.41
N GLY A 78 -25.26 9.63 -9.41
CA GLY A 78 -24.28 8.57 -9.09
C GLY A 78 -24.39 8.03 -7.65
N LYS A 79 -24.76 8.87 -6.67
CA LYS A 79 -25.07 8.44 -5.30
C LYS A 79 -26.38 7.66 -5.23
N LEU A 80 -27.43 8.10 -5.94
CA LEU A 80 -28.71 7.42 -6.02
C LEU A 80 -28.58 6.04 -6.70
N LEU A 81 -27.90 5.96 -7.84
CA LEU A 81 -27.64 4.70 -8.56
C LEU A 81 -26.75 3.75 -7.73
N ASN A 82 -25.80 4.26 -6.94
CA ASN A 82 -25.03 3.45 -6.01
C ASN A 82 -25.86 2.91 -4.83
N GLN A 83 -26.92 3.60 -4.42
CA GLN A 83 -27.86 3.09 -3.41
C GLN A 83 -28.77 1.97 -3.96
N LEU A 84 -28.99 1.91 -5.28
CA LEU A 84 -29.74 0.84 -5.94
C LEU A 84 -28.87 -0.37 -6.32
N ASN A 85 -27.55 -0.21 -6.42
CA ASN A 85 -26.64 -1.33 -6.66
C ASN A 85 -26.46 -2.15 -5.37
N PRO A 86 -26.86 -3.43 -5.32
CA PRO A 86 -26.80 -4.23 -4.10
C PRO A 86 -25.37 -4.52 -3.63
N LEU A 87 -24.34 -4.31 -4.46
CA LEU A 87 -22.93 -4.41 -4.04
C LEU A 87 -22.35 -3.07 -3.54
N SER A 88 -23.01 -1.95 -3.83
CA SER A 88 -22.57 -0.61 -3.40
C SER A 88 -23.42 -0.05 -2.26
N CYS A 89 -24.68 -0.46 -2.13
CA CYS A 89 -25.61 0.03 -1.12
C CYS A 89 -25.19 -0.45 0.28
N ARG A 90 -25.02 0.49 1.21
CA ARG A 90 -24.51 0.21 2.58
C ARG A 90 -25.39 -0.75 3.38
N LEU A 91 -26.69 -0.76 3.14
CA LEU A 91 -27.64 -1.60 3.87
C LEU A 91 -27.94 -2.92 3.15
N SER A 92 -27.37 -3.14 1.97
CA SER A 92 -27.57 -4.39 1.25
C SER A 92 -26.91 -5.56 1.99
N PRO A 93 -27.59 -6.71 2.14
CA PRO A 93 -27.00 -7.92 2.72
C PRO A 93 -25.69 -8.34 2.04
N LEU A 94 -25.58 -8.18 0.71
CA LEU A 94 -24.37 -8.54 -0.04
C LEU A 94 -23.19 -7.62 0.32
N ARG A 95 -23.47 -6.33 0.52
CA ARG A 95 -22.46 -5.37 0.95
C ARG A 95 -22.02 -5.63 2.39
N LEU A 96 -22.97 -5.89 3.29
CA LEU A 96 -22.67 -6.24 4.68
C LEU A 96 -21.84 -7.52 4.77
N LEU A 97 -22.15 -8.54 3.97
CA LEU A 97 -21.34 -9.77 3.88
C LEU A 97 -19.92 -9.47 3.37
N THR A 98 -19.79 -8.62 2.33
CA THR A 98 -18.48 -8.20 1.80
C THR A 98 -17.67 -7.48 2.87
N ASP A 99 -18.26 -6.48 3.55
CA ASP A 99 -17.60 -5.70 4.59
C ASP A 99 -17.21 -6.61 5.78
N TRP A 100 -18.05 -7.57 6.15
CA TRP A 100 -17.74 -8.56 7.18
C TRP A 100 -16.54 -9.44 6.77
N ASN A 101 -16.59 -10.08 5.61
CA ASN A 101 -15.50 -10.93 5.09
C ASN A 101 -14.17 -10.17 5.00
N VAL A 102 -14.21 -8.96 4.44
CA VAL A 102 -13.04 -8.07 4.34
C VAL A 102 -12.50 -7.74 5.73
N ASN A 103 -13.34 -7.36 6.68
CA ASN A 103 -12.89 -7.05 8.04
C ASN A 103 -12.33 -8.29 8.76
N GLN A 104 -12.89 -9.49 8.56
CA GLN A 104 -12.31 -10.72 9.12
C GLN A 104 -10.95 -11.02 8.51
N TYR A 105 -10.78 -10.79 7.20
CA TYR A 105 -9.48 -10.92 6.55
C TYR A 105 -8.45 -9.94 7.14
N TYR A 106 -8.79 -8.67 7.30
CA TYR A 106 -7.88 -7.68 7.91
C TYR A 106 -7.57 -7.98 9.39
N LYS A 107 -8.45 -8.68 10.11
CA LYS A 107 -8.10 -9.21 11.45
C LYS A 107 -7.07 -10.33 11.32
N ARG A 108 -7.28 -11.29 10.40
CA ARG A 108 -6.34 -12.39 10.17
C ARG A 108 -4.95 -11.91 9.79
N THR A 109 -4.83 -10.83 9.01
CA THR A 109 -3.53 -10.26 8.65
C THR A 109 -2.71 -9.76 9.85
N LEU A 110 -3.27 -9.73 11.07
CA LEU A 110 -2.54 -9.35 12.29
C LEU A 110 -1.87 -10.54 12.99
N PHE A 111 -2.27 -11.79 12.72
CA PHE A 111 -1.84 -12.96 13.49
C PHE A 111 -1.73 -14.28 12.71
N ASP A 112 -2.21 -14.36 11.47
CA ASP A 112 -2.16 -15.56 10.64
C ASP A 112 -0.79 -15.65 9.94
N SER A 113 0.18 -16.32 10.57
CA SER A 113 1.54 -16.47 10.04
C SER A 113 1.57 -17.22 8.71
N ASN A 114 0.70 -18.21 8.50
CA ASN A 114 0.61 -18.92 7.23
C ASN A 114 0.15 -18.01 6.09
N LEU A 115 -0.76 -17.08 6.38
CA LEU A 115 -1.16 -16.04 5.42
C LEU A 115 0.03 -15.13 5.09
N ALA A 116 0.80 -14.70 6.09
CA ALA A 116 2.01 -13.91 5.89
C ALA A 116 3.08 -14.65 5.07
N ASP A 117 3.36 -15.93 5.39
CA ASP A 117 4.35 -16.75 4.68
C ASP A 117 3.95 -17.02 3.23
N ARG A 118 2.67 -17.26 2.97
CA ARG A 118 2.18 -17.40 1.59
C ARG A 118 2.31 -16.10 0.82
N TRP A 119 2.00 -14.96 1.45
CA TRP A 119 2.18 -13.65 0.84
C TRP A 119 3.68 -13.38 0.56
N ASN A 120 4.56 -13.71 1.51
CA ASN A 120 6.01 -13.58 1.38
C ASN A 120 6.56 -14.39 0.21
N ARG A 121 6.20 -15.67 0.13
CA ARG A 121 6.64 -16.54 -0.98
C ARG A 121 6.19 -16.01 -2.33
N HIS A 122 4.97 -15.46 -2.41
CA HIS A 122 4.47 -14.98 -3.69
C HIS A 122 5.16 -13.69 -4.14
N TYR A 123 5.37 -12.72 -3.24
CA TYR A 123 5.91 -11.40 -3.64
C TYR A 123 7.42 -11.25 -3.46
N PHE A 124 8.04 -11.91 -2.47
CA PHE A 124 9.44 -11.70 -2.07
C PHE A 124 10.37 -12.87 -2.38
N GLU A 125 9.87 -13.98 -2.94
CA GLU A 125 10.73 -15.11 -3.30
C GLU A 125 11.82 -14.70 -4.30
N GLY A 126 13.06 -15.07 -4.00
CA GLY A 126 14.24 -14.70 -4.78
C GLY A 126 14.82 -13.31 -4.49
N LEU A 127 14.23 -12.53 -3.57
CA LEU A 127 14.78 -11.25 -3.13
C LEU A 127 15.71 -11.43 -1.92
N ASN A 128 16.80 -10.67 -1.86
CA ASN A 128 17.72 -10.68 -0.73
C ASN A 128 17.24 -9.71 0.36
N LEU A 129 16.22 -10.13 1.10
CA LEU A 129 15.63 -9.39 2.22
C LEU A 129 15.84 -10.16 3.53
N ASN A 130 16.25 -9.45 4.58
CA ASN A 130 16.51 -10.02 5.90
C ASN A 130 15.51 -9.49 6.94
N PRO A 131 15.17 -10.30 7.97
CA PRO A 131 14.46 -9.78 9.14
C PRO A 131 15.15 -8.51 9.69
N GLY A 132 14.36 -7.51 10.05
CA GLY A 132 14.83 -6.20 10.47
C GLY A 132 15.04 -5.18 9.34
N ASP A 133 15.01 -5.60 8.07
CA ASP A 133 15.06 -4.66 6.94
C ASP A 133 13.88 -3.68 6.95
N PHE A 134 14.17 -2.46 6.49
CA PHE A 134 13.19 -1.39 6.39
C PHE A 134 12.37 -1.52 5.10
N ILE A 135 11.05 -1.59 5.25
CA ILE A 135 10.09 -1.65 4.14
C ILE A 135 9.15 -0.44 4.20
N LEU A 136 8.93 0.21 3.06
CA LEU A 136 7.89 1.22 2.89
C LEU A 136 6.71 0.65 2.10
N ASP A 137 5.51 0.65 2.68
CA ASP A 137 4.25 0.43 1.96
C ASP A 137 3.64 1.78 1.60
N HIS A 138 3.91 2.28 0.39
CA HIS A 138 3.44 3.59 -0.06
C HIS A 138 2.08 3.47 -0.74
N GLY A 139 1.06 4.10 -0.13
CA GLY A 139 -0.36 3.89 -0.41
C GLY A 139 -0.93 2.72 0.39
N CYS A 140 -0.54 2.60 1.66
CA CYS A 140 -0.84 1.43 2.49
C CYS A 140 -2.33 1.23 2.81
N GLY A 141 -3.18 2.26 2.62
CA GLY A 141 -4.62 2.19 2.89
C GLY A 141 -4.90 1.69 4.30
N ARG A 142 -5.52 0.51 4.43
CA ARG A 142 -5.84 -0.08 5.74
C ARG A 142 -4.64 -0.69 6.46
N GLY A 143 -3.48 -0.83 5.81
CA GLY A 143 -2.26 -1.44 6.35
C GLY A 143 -2.16 -2.95 6.13
N ARG A 144 -2.74 -3.50 5.05
CA ARG A 144 -2.69 -4.95 4.77
C ARG A 144 -1.25 -5.45 4.68
N ASN A 145 -0.46 -4.84 3.79
CA ASN A 145 0.89 -5.32 3.54
C ASN A 145 1.76 -5.03 4.76
N VAL A 146 1.59 -3.86 5.41
CA VAL A 146 2.21 -3.54 6.71
C VAL A 146 2.01 -4.66 7.74
N ALA A 147 0.77 -5.12 7.93
CA ALA A 147 0.46 -6.17 8.89
C ALA A 147 1.08 -7.52 8.54
N LEU A 148 1.05 -7.91 7.26
CA LEU A 148 1.61 -9.17 6.80
C LEU A 148 3.14 -9.18 6.87
N THR A 149 3.81 -8.11 6.44
CA THR A 149 5.28 -8.06 6.43
C THR A 149 5.85 -7.80 7.83
N ALA A 150 5.15 -7.10 8.72
CA ALA A 150 5.58 -6.96 10.11
C ALA A 150 5.66 -8.30 10.85
N GLN A 151 4.72 -9.22 10.58
CA GLN A 151 4.75 -10.57 11.16
C GLN A 151 5.98 -11.38 10.74
N LEU A 152 6.58 -11.06 9.59
CA LEU A 152 7.78 -11.72 9.07
C LEU A 152 9.08 -11.14 9.66
N GLY A 153 8.98 -10.21 10.61
CA GLY A 153 10.12 -9.59 11.29
C GLY A 153 10.69 -8.37 10.59
N TYR A 154 10.06 -7.85 9.53
CA TYR A 154 10.48 -6.60 8.89
C TYR A 154 10.08 -5.37 9.70
N ARG A 155 10.84 -4.28 9.55
CA ARG A 155 10.52 -2.98 10.13
C ARG A 155 9.76 -2.14 9.11
N VAL A 156 8.45 -2.22 9.16
CA VAL A 156 7.57 -1.73 8.09
C VAL A 156 6.93 -0.40 8.46
N ILE A 157 6.99 0.54 7.51
CA ILE A 157 6.34 1.84 7.57
C ILE A 157 5.19 1.88 6.55
N GLY A 158 3.99 2.23 6.99
CA GLY A 158 2.86 2.53 6.11
C GLY A 158 2.80 4.02 5.79
N GLN A 159 2.66 4.39 4.52
CA GLN A 159 2.47 5.78 4.12
C GLN A 159 1.22 5.91 3.27
N ASP A 160 0.43 6.96 3.48
CA ASP A 160 -0.77 7.24 2.68
C ASP A 160 -1.04 8.75 2.64
N ILE A 161 -1.91 9.20 1.74
CA ILE A 161 -2.36 10.60 1.66
C ILE A 161 -3.36 10.96 2.75
N SER A 162 -3.97 9.94 3.38
CA SER A 162 -4.99 10.12 4.41
C SER A 162 -4.87 9.06 5.51
N PRO A 163 -5.22 9.40 6.77
CA PRO A 163 -5.17 8.44 7.85
C PRO A 163 -6.26 7.37 7.70
N HIS A 164 -5.98 6.14 8.16
CA HIS A 164 -6.98 5.08 8.21
C HIS A 164 -7.25 4.58 9.65
N PRO A 165 -8.52 4.36 10.06
CA PRO A 165 -8.83 3.92 11.42
C PRO A 165 -8.25 2.56 11.84
N TRP A 166 -7.87 1.71 10.88
CA TRP A 166 -7.26 0.41 11.18
C TRP A 166 -5.83 0.50 11.68
N TRP A 167 -5.13 1.60 11.41
CA TRP A 167 -3.74 1.76 11.87
C TRP A 167 -3.64 1.65 13.38
N LYS A 168 -4.68 1.97 14.14
CA LYS A 168 -4.74 1.79 15.61
C LYS A 168 -4.56 0.34 16.08
N MET A 169 -4.75 -0.64 15.20
CA MET A 169 -4.54 -2.06 15.49
C MET A 169 -3.08 -2.49 15.27
N LEU A 170 -2.27 -1.65 14.62
CA LEU A 170 -0.87 -1.89 14.24
C LEU A 170 0.06 -0.96 15.03
N LYS A 171 -0.08 -0.96 16.36
CA LYS A 171 0.62 -0.02 17.27
C LYS A 171 2.15 -0.12 17.23
N GLN A 172 2.68 -1.24 16.76
CA GLN A 172 4.13 -1.52 16.64
C GLN A 172 4.73 -1.02 15.31
N ASN A 173 3.91 -0.53 14.39
CA ASN A 173 4.36 -0.02 13.09
C ASN A 173 4.28 1.50 13.06
N LEU A 174 5.13 2.17 12.28
CA LEU A 174 4.95 3.59 12.01
C LEU A 174 3.98 3.77 10.83
N PHE A 175 3.06 4.73 10.96
CA PHE A 175 2.32 5.26 9.82
C PHE A 175 2.61 6.73 9.58
N GLN A 176 2.54 7.12 8.32
CA GLN A 176 2.72 8.51 7.92
C GLN A 176 1.62 8.97 6.96
N VAL A 177 1.06 10.15 7.25
CA VAL A 177 0.13 10.86 6.36
C VAL A 177 0.89 11.96 5.64
N VAL A 178 0.98 11.85 4.31
CA VAL A 178 1.61 12.84 3.43
C VAL A 178 0.59 13.31 2.39
N PRO A 179 -0.19 14.37 2.69
CA PRO A 179 -1.19 14.87 1.77
C PRO A 179 -0.56 15.71 0.65
N PRO A 180 -1.23 15.87 -0.51
CA PRO A 180 -0.85 16.87 -1.50
C PRO A 180 -0.78 18.29 -0.89
N PRO A 181 0.11 19.19 -1.36
CA PRO A 181 0.91 19.09 -2.58
C PRO A 181 2.30 18.48 -2.38
N TYR A 182 2.57 17.85 -1.24
CA TYR A 182 3.86 17.20 -1.00
C TYR A 182 4.07 16.07 -2.02
N ASN A 183 5.11 16.21 -2.85
CA ASN A 183 5.48 15.22 -3.85
C ASN A 183 6.85 14.59 -3.56
N LYS A 184 7.60 15.13 -2.59
CA LYS A 184 8.85 14.54 -2.10
C LYS A 184 8.53 13.61 -0.94
N PHE A 185 9.12 12.43 -0.94
CA PHE A 185 9.00 11.50 0.16
C PHE A 185 9.76 12.04 1.37
N PRO A 186 9.14 12.13 2.55
CA PRO A 186 9.74 12.63 3.80
C PRO A 186 10.67 11.57 4.44
N TRP A 187 11.50 10.95 3.60
CA TRP A 187 12.48 9.95 3.97
C TRP A 187 13.86 10.38 3.50
N ARG A 188 14.90 10.01 4.25
CA ARG A 188 16.30 10.20 3.85
C ARG A 188 16.66 9.30 2.67
N ASN A 189 17.72 9.66 1.97
CA ASN A 189 18.25 8.84 0.88
C ASN A 189 18.66 7.47 1.42
N SER A 190 18.53 6.41 0.60
CA SER A 190 19.04 5.08 0.94
C SER A 190 18.56 4.53 2.30
N SER A 191 17.30 4.79 2.65
CA SER A 191 16.69 4.35 3.91
C SER A 191 16.11 2.94 3.83
N PHE A 192 15.51 2.58 2.70
CA PHE A 192 14.70 1.37 2.59
C PHE A 192 15.37 0.27 1.78
N SER A 193 15.19 -0.98 2.21
CA SER A 193 15.60 -2.16 1.45
C SER A 193 14.52 -2.54 0.42
N LEU A 194 13.25 -2.15 0.67
CA LEU A 194 12.13 -2.38 -0.25
C LEU A 194 11.08 -1.26 -0.17
N VAL A 195 10.51 -0.89 -1.32
CA VAL A 195 9.30 -0.08 -1.44
C VAL A 195 8.21 -0.88 -2.17
N LEU A 196 7.01 -0.89 -1.59
CA LEU A 196 5.80 -1.49 -2.16
C LEU A 196 4.86 -0.40 -2.70
N ASN A 197 4.35 -0.63 -3.90
CA ASN A 197 3.20 0.10 -4.44
C ASN A 197 2.18 -0.91 -4.98
N VAL A 198 1.14 -1.18 -4.19
CA VAL A 198 0.10 -2.17 -4.51
C VAL A 198 -1.22 -1.44 -4.77
N GLN A 199 -1.60 -1.30 -6.05
CA GLN A 199 -2.80 -0.58 -6.50
C GLN A 199 -2.81 0.88 -6.04
N VAL A 200 -1.77 1.63 -6.40
CA VAL A 200 -1.53 3.02 -5.97
C VAL A 200 -1.17 3.94 -7.12
N ILE A 201 -0.30 3.51 -8.05
CA ILE A 201 0.29 4.42 -9.04
C ILE A 201 -0.73 4.89 -10.08
N HIS A 202 -1.87 4.19 -10.23
CA HIS A 202 -2.97 4.61 -11.09
C HIS A 202 -3.63 5.95 -10.68
N TYR A 203 -3.45 6.40 -9.43
CA TYR A 203 -3.90 7.73 -8.99
C TYR A 203 -2.97 8.87 -9.42
N LEU A 204 -1.75 8.57 -9.87
CA LEU A 204 -0.77 9.57 -10.25
C LEU A 204 -0.98 9.99 -11.71
N SER A 205 -0.77 11.27 -12.01
CA SER A 205 -0.52 11.71 -13.39
C SER A 205 0.86 11.23 -13.83
N GLU A 206 1.14 11.25 -15.14
CA GLU A 206 2.40 10.72 -15.68
C GLU A 206 3.63 11.48 -15.15
N ASN A 207 3.59 12.81 -15.14
CA ASN A 207 4.66 13.63 -14.56
C ASN A 207 4.89 13.32 -13.06
N LYS A 208 3.80 13.05 -12.32
CA LYS A 208 3.89 12.67 -10.90
C LYS A 208 4.45 11.26 -10.74
N LEU A 209 4.13 10.35 -11.65
CA LEU A 209 4.66 9.00 -11.64
C LEU A 209 6.18 8.98 -11.91
N ILE A 210 6.68 9.82 -12.82
CA ILE A 210 8.12 10.00 -13.03
C ILE A 210 8.78 10.52 -11.74
N SER A 211 8.22 11.57 -11.14
CA SER A 211 8.74 12.12 -9.87
C SER A 211 8.68 11.08 -8.73
N HIS A 212 7.64 10.27 -8.70
CA HIS A 212 7.47 9.17 -7.75
C HIS A 212 8.55 8.11 -7.93
N ALA A 213 8.80 7.66 -9.17
CA ALA A 213 9.86 6.69 -9.46
C ALA A 213 11.25 7.21 -9.04
N GLN A 214 11.54 8.49 -9.29
CA GLN A 214 12.77 9.16 -8.83
C GLN A 214 12.88 9.19 -7.30
N GLU A 215 11.79 9.49 -6.60
CA GLU A 215 11.78 9.49 -5.14
C GLU A 215 11.93 8.08 -4.56
N VAL A 216 11.27 7.07 -5.13
CA VAL A 216 11.47 5.66 -4.77
C VAL A 216 12.92 5.26 -4.97
N PHE A 217 13.52 5.61 -6.12
CA PHE A 217 14.93 5.35 -6.38
C PHE A 217 15.84 6.03 -5.35
N ARG A 218 15.56 7.28 -5.00
CA ARG A 218 16.33 8.06 -4.00
C ARG A 218 16.30 7.40 -2.62
N ILE A 219 15.14 6.97 -2.15
CA ILE A 219 14.97 6.43 -0.79
C ILE A 219 15.39 4.97 -0.66
N LEU A 220 15.51 4.23 -1.76
CA LEU A 220 16.01 2.86 -1.75
C LEU A 220 17.53 2.84 -1.56
N LYS A 221 18.00 1.90 -0.73
CA LYS A 221 19.41 1.55 -0.64
C LYS A 221 19.91 1.02 -1.99
N PRO A 222 21.22 1.14 -2.30
CA PRO A 222 21.84 0.32 -3.34
C PRO A 222 21.45 -1.15 -3.20
N GLY A 223 21.09 -1.80 -4.30
CA GLY A 223 20.60 -3.18 -4.30
C GLY A 223 19.17 -3.37 -3.80
N GLY A 224 18.51 -2.32 -3.31
CA GLY A 224 17.14 -2.34 -2.82
C GLY A 224 16.09 -2.53 -3.92
N TYR A 225 14.87 -2.88 -3.50
CA TYR A 225 13.83 -3.37 -4.40
C TYR A 225 12.64 -2.40 -4.51
N TRP A 226 12.03 -2.33 -5.69
CA TRP A 226 10.73 -1.69 -5.89
C TRP A 226 9.76 -2.69 -6.50
N ILE A 227 8.66 -2.95 -5.80
CA ILE A 227 7.64 -3.90 -6.25
C ILE A 227 6.33 -3.16 -6.51
N LEU A 228 5.79 -3.37 -7.70
CA LEU A 228 4.56 -2.77 -8.19
C LEU A 228 3.55 -3.86 -8.52
N LEU A 229 2.35 -3.76 -7.96
CA LEU A 229 1.21 -4.59 -8.36
C LEU A 229 0.07 -3.68 -8.80
N GLU A 230 -0.35 -3.80 -10.06
CA GLU A 230 -1.37 -2.91 -10.63
C GLU A 230 -2.32 -3.63 -11.57
N ALA A 231 -3.48 -3.01 -11.79
CA ALA A 231 -4.48 -3.53 -12.70
C ALA A 231 -3.94 -3.60 -14.13
N ASN A 232 -4.10 -4.76 -14.75
CA ASN A 232 -3.65 -5.04 -16.09
C ASN A 232 -4.65 -4.49 -17.13
N GLN A 233 -4.19 -3.57 -17.97
CA GLN A 233 -5.00 -2.98 -19.05
C GLN A 233 -5.48 -4.02 -20.08
N MET A 234 -4.82 -5.18 -20.18
CA MET A 234 -5.21 -6.29 -21.05
C MET A 234 -6.01 -7.38 -20.33
N GLY A 235 -6.24 -7.22 -19.02
CA GLY A 235 -6.89 -8.20 -18.17
C GLY A 235 -8.34 -8.51 -18.56
N CYS A 236 -8.77 -9.75 -18.33
CA CYS A 236 -10.16 -10.14 -18.54
C CYS A 236 -11.13 -9.26 -17.74
N GLY A 237 -12.21 -8.82 -18.38
CA GLY A 237 -13.23 -7.97 -17.76
C GLY A 237 -12.81 -6.53 -17.49
N ILE A 238 -11.58 -6.13 -17.81
CA ILE A 238 -11.08 -4.78 -17.52
C ILE A 238 -11.89 -3.67 -18.19
N SER A 239 -12.35 -3.88 -19.43
CA SER A 239 -13.17 -2.91 -20.17
C SER A 239 -14.50 -2.59 -19.45
N LEU A 240 -15.03 -3.56 -18.71
CA LEU A 240 -16.26 -3.42 -17.93
C LEU A 240 -16.03 -2.76 -16.57
N THR A 241 -14.81 -2.77 -16.06
CA THR A 241 -14.44 -2.21 -14.74
C THR A 241 -13.59 -0.95 -14.82
N GLN A 242 -13.08 -0.58 -16.00
CA GLN A 242 -12.14 0.54 -16.20
C GLN A 242 -12.67 1.87 -15.66
N ARG A 243 -13.97 2.17 -15.86
CA ARG A 243 -14.60 3.39 -15.33
C ARG A 243 -14.52 3.53 -13.80
N LEU A 244 -14.30 2.42 -13.09
CA LEU A 244 -14.23 2.38 -11.63
C LEU A 244 -12.80 2.43 -11.11
N ILE A 245 -11.89 1.77 -11.83
CA ILE A 245 -10.48 1.68 -11.48
C ILE A 245 -9.78 3.01 -11.82
N GLY A 246 -10.26 3.70 -12.86
CA GLY A 246 -9.71 4.98 -13.30
C GLY A 246 -8.64 4.80 -14.38
N LYS A 247 -7.57 5.59 -14.31
CA LYS A 247 -6.47 5.52 -15.27
C LYS A 247 -5.75 4.17 -15.13
N LEU A 248 -5.43 3.53 -16.24
CA LEU A 248 -4.59 2.34 -16.27
C LEU A 248 -3.32 2.69 -17.02
N TYR A 249 -2.17 2.37 -16.43
CA TYR A 249 -0.89 2.44 -17.11
C TYR A 249 -0.58 1.07 -17.70
N SER A 250 -0.09 1.06 -18.94
CA SER A 250 0.46 -0.16 -19.52
C SER A 250 1.73 -0.54 -18.80
N LEU A 251 2.02 -1.84 -18.70
CA LEU A 251 3.25 -2.34 -18.12
C LEU A 251 4.49 -1.71 -18.80
N GLU A 252 4.46 -1.57 -20.13
CA GLU A 252 5.56 -0.98 -20.90
C GLU A 252 5.83 0.49 -20.53
N THR A 253 4.79 1.28 -20.28
CA THR A 253 4.97 2.66 -19.80
C THR A 253 5.65 2.68 -18.44
N ILE A 254 5.28 1.77 -17.54
CA ILE A 254 5.89 1.67 -16.20
C ILE A 254 7.33 1.21 -16.28
N LYS A 255 7.63 0.18 -17.09
CA LYS A 255 9.00 -0.30 -17.34
C LYS A 255 9.88 0.81 -17.90
N LYS A 256 9.38 1.58 -18.87
CA LYS A 256 10.11 2.71 -19.44
C LYS A 256 10.46 3.76 -18.38
N ILE A 257 9.47 4.20 -17.59
CA ILE A 257 9.69 5.20 -16.52
C ILE A 257 10.67 4.67 -15.47
N ALA A 258 10.55 3.39 -15.10
CA ALA A 258 11.45 2.75 -14.15
C ALA A 258 12.90 2.71 -14.66
N LEU A 259 13.09 2.30 -15.91
CA LEU A 259 14.41 2.25 -16.55
C LEU A 259 15.03 3.66 -16.67
N GLU A 260 14.25 4.64 -17.11
CA GLU A 260 14.68 6.06 -17.18
C GLU A 260 15.03 6.64 -15.80
N SER A 261 14.45 6.07 -14.73
CA SER A 261 14.78 6.44 -13.33
C SER A 261 15.97 5.66 -12.77
N GLY A 262 16.58 4.75 -13.54
CA GLY A 262 17.77 3.98 -13.17
C GLY A 262 17.52 2.59 -12.59
N PHE A 263 16.29 2.08 -12.61
CA PHE A 263 15.99 0.72 -12.15
C PHE A 263 16.34 -0.34 -13.20
N ILE A 264 16.63 -1.54 -12.72
CA ILE A 264 16.78 -2.76 -13.52
C ILE A 264 15.56 -3.66 -13.26
N GLU A 265 14.96 -4.22 -14.31
CA GLU A 265 13.92 -5.23 -14.17
C GLU A 265 14.51 -6.56 -13.67
N ILE A 266 13.93 -7.11 -12.61
CA ILE A 266 14.21 -8.48 -12.16
C ILE A 266 13.34 -9.44 -12.96
N ASP A 267 12.02 -9.21 -12.90
CA ASP A 267 11.02 -9.97 -13.63
C ASP A 267 9.66 -9.27 -13.64
N THR A 268 8.81 -9.78 -14.51
CA THR A 268 7.39 -9.48 -14.59
C THR A 268 6.60 -10.79 -14.46
N SER A 269 5.55 -10.77 -13.67
CA SER A 269 4.54 -11.83 -13.65
C SER A 269 3.13 -11.24 -13.70
N TYR A 270 2.13 -12.11 -13.81
CA TYR A 270 0.73 -11.71 -13.89
C TYR A 270 -0.11 -12.56 -12.97
N GLU A 271 -1.05 -11.93 -12.25
CA GLU A 271 -1.83 -12.59 -11.22
C GLU A 271 -3.31 -12.23 -11.20
N GLY A 272 -4.09 -13.10 -10.57
CA GLY A 272 -5.49 -12.89 -10.29
C GLY A 272 -6.41 -12.99 -11.50
N PHE A 273 -7.71 -13.02 -11.23
CA PHE A 273 -8.73 -13.20 -12.25
C PHE A 273 -9.92 -12.28 -12.07
N TYR A 274 -10.36 -11.68 -13.18
CA TYR A 274 -11.64 -11.02 -13.30
C TYR A 274 -12.45 -11.63 -14.44
N SER A 275 -13.73 -11.93 -14.17
CA SER A 275 -14.57 -12.55 -15.19
C SER A 275 -14.85 -11.58 -16.35
N PRO A 276 -14.72 -12.00 -17.61
CA PRO A 276 -15.06 -11.17 -18.77
C PRO A 276 -16.57 -10.95 -18.92
N ILE A 277 -17.40 -11.74 -18.22
CA ILE A 277 -18.86 -11.66 -18.24
C ILE A 277 -19.34 -11.41 -16.80
N PHE A 278 -20.16 -10.39 -16.59
CA PHE A 278 -20.63 -9.95 -15.26
C PHE A 278 -19.53 -9.93 -14.17
N PRO A 279 -18.39 -9.22 -14.38
CA PRO A 279 -17.19 -9.30 -13.53
C PRO A 279 -17.47 -9.16 -12.04
N ARG A 280 -18.31 -8.17 -11.67
CA ARG A 280 -18.63 -7.90 -10.27
C ARG A 280 -19.42 -9.04 -9.61
N PHE A 281 -20.43 -9.55 -10.31
CA PHE A 281 -21.29 -10.61 -9.76
C PHE A 281 -20.53 -11.93 -9.65
N ILE A 282 -19.84 -12.34 -10.71
CA ILE A 282 -19.10 -13.61 -10.71
C ILE A 282 -17.95 -13.57 -9.71
N ASN A 283 -17.20 -12.46 -9.62
CA ASN A 283 -16.17 -12.33 -8.59
C ASN A 283 -16.75 -12.25 -7.18
N PHE A 284 -17.90 -11.59 -6.99
CA PHE A 284 -18.58 -11.60 -5.70
C PHE A 284 -18.91 -13.03 -5.28
N ILE A 285 -19.60 -13.82 -6.13
CA ILE A 285 -19.95 -15.21 -5.79
C ILE A 285 -18.70 -16.03 -5.51
N ARG A 286 -17.71 -15.98 -6.40
CA ARG A 286 -16.46 -16.74 -6.28
C ARG A 286 -15.69 -16.42 -5.00
N LYS A 287 -15.50 -15.14 -4.69
CA LYS A 287 -14.68 -14.70 -3.56
C LYS A 287 -15.45 -14.69 -2.25
N GLN A 288 -16.68 -14.17 -2.25
CA GLN A 288 -17.45 -13.91 -1.03
C GLN A 288 -18.32 -15.09 -0.60
N CYS A 289 -18.80 -15.92 -1.52
CA CYS A 289 -19.75 -16.99 -1.22
C CYS A 289 -19.14 -18.40 -1.33
N LEU A 290 -18.28 -18.64 -2.32
CA LEU A 290 -17.73 -19.97 -2.61
C LEU A 290 -16.36 -20.23 -1.99
N SER A 291 -15.63 -19.18 -1.60
CA SER A 291 -14.31 -19.38 -0.99
C SER A 291 -14.46 -19.91 0.44
N ARG A 292 -13.87 -21.08 0.70
CA ARG A 292 -13.81 -21.67 2.06
C ARG A 292 -13.18 -20.70 3.07
N CYS A 293 -12.23 -19.88 2.62
CA CYS A 293 -11.62 -18.83 3.41
C CYS A 293 -11.44 -17.59 2.52
N PHE A 294 -12.06 -16.47 2.87
CA PHE A 294 -11.94 -15.25 2.07
C PHE A 294 -10.48 -14.77 2.04
N ASP A 295 -10.02 -14.45 0.84
CA ASP A 295 -8.72 -13.83 0.58
C ASP A 295 -8.88 -12.73 -0.47
N ILE A 296 -8.33 -11.55 -0.14
CA ILE A 296 -8.26 -10.41 -1.04
C ILE A 296 -7.29 -10.71 -2.19
N ALA A 297 -6.15 -11.35 -1.90
CA ALA A 297 -5.24 -11.79 -2.93
C ALA A 297 -5.90 -12.88 -3.78
N ASP A 298 -5.61 -12.90 -5.08
CA ASP A 298 -6.24 -13.83 -6.03
C ASP A 298 -5.23 -14.66 -6.82
N PHE A 299 -3.98 -14.67 -6.36
CA PHE A 299 -2.92 -15.50 -6.90
C PHE A 299 -3.00 -16.95 -6.36
N GLY A 300 -2.36 -17.88 -7.07
CA GLY A 300 -2.35 -19.32 -6.79
C GLY A 300 -3.69 -20.02 -7.00
N THR A 301 -4.64 -19.44 -7.73
CA THR A 301 -5.97 -20.05 -7.93
C THR A 301 -6.02 -20.93 -9.18
N TRP A 302 -6.88 -21.95 -9.19
CA TRP A 302 -7.08 -22.79 -10.38
C TRP A 302 -7.53 -21.94 -11.60
N ILE A 303 -8.42 -20.97 -11.39
CA ILE A 303 -8.93 -20.12 -12.47
C ILE A 303 -7.81 -19.24 -13.06
N GLU A 304 -6.95 -18.70 -12.22
CA GLU A 304 -5.76 -17.99 -12.68
C GLU A 304 -4.82 -18.91 -13.49
N SER A 305 -4.63 -20.16 -13.06
CA SER A 305 -3.75 -21.12 -13.75
C SER A 305 -4.18 -21.44 -15.18
N ILE A 306 -5.50 -21.42 -15.46
CA ILE A 306 -6.05 -21.63 -16.81
C ILE A 306 -6.25 -20.32 -17.59
N THR A 307 -6.06 -19.16 -16.95
CA THR A 307 -6.15 -17.86 -17.62
C THR A 307 -4.79 -17.50 -18.21
N PRO A 308 -4.70 -17.16 -19.52
CA PRO A 308 -3.46 -16.70 -20.15
C PRO A 308 -2.84 -15.56 -19.35
N ALA A 309 -1.52 -15.58 -19.14
CA ALA A 309 -0.83 -14.70 -18.20
C ALA A 309 -1.12 -13.22 -18.49
N GLU A 310 -0.95 -12.80 -19.74
CA GLU A 310 -1.20 -11.45 -20.25
C GLU A 310 -2.67 -11.00 -20.13
N ARG A 311 -3.59 -11.94 -19.90
CA ARG A 311 -5.03 -11.71 -19.69
C ARG A 311 -5.44 -11.76 -18.22
N ARG A 312 -4.52 -12.02 -17.28
CA ARG A 312 -4.81 -11.98 -15.84
C ARG A 312 -5.05 -10.55 -15.36
N ALA A 313 -5.68 -10.43 -14.21
CA ALA A 313 -6.25 -9.18 -13.72
C ALA A 313 -5.21 -8.11 -13.36
N TYR A 314 -4.04 -8.55 -12.91
CA TYR A 314 -2.96 -7.69 -12.45
C TYR A 314 -1.64 -8.11 -13.08
N TRP A 315 -0.74 -7.15 -13.25
CA TRP A 315 0.68 -7.43 -13.46
C TRP A 315 1.45 -7.10 -12.18
N LEU A 316 2.47 -7.90 -11.89
CA LEU A 316 3.43 -7.72 -10.82
C LEU A 316 4.80 -7.45 -11.47
N LEU A 317 5.36 -6.28 -11.22
CA LEU A 317 6.67 -5.88 -11.71
C LEU A 317 7.63 -5.75 -10.54
N ARG A 318 8.75 -6.47 -10.60
CA ARG A 318 9.81 -6.42 -9.59
C ARG A 318 11.05 -5.77 -10.19
N LEU A 319 11.49 -4.70 -9.53
CA LEU A 319 12.60 -3.87 -9.97
C LEU A 319 13.67 -3.83 -8.88
N ARG A 320 14.91 -3.64 -9.30
CA ARG A 320 16.07 -3.46 -8.41
C ARG A 320 16.75 -2.14 -8.71
N LYS A 321 17.09 -1.40 -7.66
CA LYS A 321 18.07 -0.32 -7.75
C LYS A 321 19.45 -0.96 -7.88
N PRO A 322 20.26 -0.62 -8.91
CA PRO A 322 21.60 -1.17 -9.05
C PRO A 322 22.39 -1.05 -7.75
N ASP A 323 23.29 -1.99 -7.52
CA ASP A 323 24.36 -1.76 -6.56
C ASP A 323 25.10 -0.51 -7.04
N GLY A 324 25.26 0.50 -6.16
CA GLY A 324 25.93 1.74 -6.54
C GLY A 324 27.30 1.37 -7.09
N GLU A 325 27.76 2.08 -8.13
CA GLU A 325 29.05 1.79 -8.72
C GLU A 325 30.09 1.63 -7.61
N MET A 326 30.71 0.45 -7.58
CA MET A 326 31.98 0.20 -6.91
C MET A 326 33.02 1.07 -7.62
N TYR A 327 32.95 2.38 -7.43
CA TYR A 327 34.06 3.26 -7.76
C TYR A 327 35.10 3.05 -6.68
N GLU A 328 35.98 2.08 -6.92
CA GLU A 328 37.35 2.05 -6.36
C GLU A 328 38.14 3.29 -6.81
#